data_AF-A0A7J4SF49-F1
#
_entry.id   AF-A0A7J4SF49-F1
#
_cell.length_a   1.000
_cell.length_b   1.000
_cell.length_c   1.000
_cell.angle_alpha   90.00
_cell.angle_beta   90.00
_cell.angle_gamma   90.00
#
_symmetry.space_group_name_H-M   'P 1'
#
loop_
_entity.id
_entity.type
_entity.pdbx_description
1 polymer ?
#
loop_
_entity_poly.entity_id
_entity_poly.type
_entity_poly.pdbx_seq_one_letter_code
_entity_poly.pdbx_strand_id
1 'polypeptide(L)'
;MSDSVRGRIGSLRRHPVLAWFRTVLVCLIALNAAAAVWLIVEFDGQYTEGVPSPARIHALAGIDDQNTLIDISIENSSRFFVYQLIRDEVEPENGSENPDDETTNGASVDDEDTDDESMSQLDRARNWIKISIGLLILIEFLVAFVGINPWFRTIGFLAVFVAFIIVLPLSFIGDNPNFASPGESPNSEVEEDDEERGGDFVHEEVGFDLGLRLGGFELSMTYSGYDLGLVDEENRSEVRENPPEEGTRDAASFVKLDSFLSIRYGPAVVLLVILPMLWIISPSSRSFQLQNDECE
;
A
#
# COMPACT_ATOMS: atom_id res chain seq x y z
N MET A 1 -50.37 7.99 27.70
CA MET A 1 -50.08 6.98 26.66
C MET A 1 -48.62 7.09 26.19
N SER A 2 -47.66 7.23 27.11
CA SER A 2 -46.25 7.59 26.82
C SER A 2 -45.22 6.73 27.57
N ASP A 3 -45.59 6.09 28.68
CA ASP A 3 -44.63 5.33 29.50
C ASP A 3 -44.49 3.86 29.08
N SER A 4 -45.54 3.28 28.51
CA SER A 4 -45.53 1.89 28.02
C SER A 4 -44.62 1.70 26.79
N VAL A 5 -44.56 2.70 25.91
CA VAL A 5 -43.70 2.67 24.71
C VAL A 5 -42.22 2.87 25.08
N ARG A 6 -41.93 3.80 26.01
CA ARG A 6 -40.57 3.97 26.57
C ARG A 6 -40.08 2.74 27.32
N GLY A 7 -40.97 2.07 28.08
CA GLY A 7 -40.66 0.81 28.75
C GLY A 7 -40.33 -0.33 27.78
N ARG A 8 -41.07 -0.47 26.67
CA ARG A 8 -40.79 -1.48 25.63
C ARG A 8 -39.46 -1.24 24.92
N ILE A 9 -39.16 0.00 24.55
CA ILE A 9 -37.88 0.37 23.91
C ILE A 9 -36.71 0.17 24.87
N GLY A 10 -36.92 0.42 26.17
CA GLY A 10 -35.95 0.12 27.23
C GLY A 10 -35.72 -1.37 27.47
N SER A 11 -36.73 -2.22 27.27
CA SER A 11 -36.63 -3.68 27.46
C SER A 11 -35.95 -4.42 26.31
N LEU A 12 -36.09 -3.94 25.07
CA LEU A 12 -35.39 -4.53 23.91
C LEU A 12 -33.87 -4.36 24.02
N ARG A 13 -33.41 -3.26 24.64
CA ARG A 13 -31.99 -2.98 24.92
C ARG A 13 -31.37 -3.90 25.99
N ARG A 14 -32.16 -4.75 26.65
CA ARG A 14 -31.79 -5.51 27.85
C ARG A 14 -31.82 -7.04 27.66
N HIS A 15 -31.99 -7.54 26.44
CA HIS A 15 -32.04 -9.00 26.22
C HIS A 15 -30.64 -9.61 26.02
N PRO A 16 -30.26 -10.64 26.80
CA PRO A 16 -28.97 -11.32 26.66
C PRO A 16 -28.78 -11.96 25.27
N VAL A 17 -29.89 -12.32 24.61
CA VAL A 17 -29.90 -12.84 23.24
C VAL A 17 -29.38 -11.81 22.23
N LEU A 18 -29.70 -10.53 22.40
CA LEU A 18 -29.24 -9.46 21.51
C LEU A 18 -27.73 -9.21 21.68
N ALA A 19 -27.25 -9.24 22.92
CA ALA A 19 -25.82 -9.14 23.22
C ALA A 19 -25.04 -10.32 22.63
N TRP A 20 -25.57 -11.54 22.77
CA TRP A 20 -24.98 -12.74 22.18
C TRP A 20 -24.94 -12.69 20.65
N PHE A 21 -26.07 -12.35 20.00
CA PHE A 21 -26.13 -12.21 18.54
C PHE A 21 -25.14 -11.15 18.03
N ARG A 22 -25.04 -10.00 18.72
CA ARG A 22 -24.06 -8.96 18.39
C ARG A 22 -22.63 -9.49 18.49
N THR A 23 -22.28 -10.14 19.61
CA THR A 23 -20.92 -10.67 19.79
C THR A 23 -20.57 -11.70 18.73
N VAL A 24 -21.50 -12.61 18.40
CA VAL A 24 -21.33 -13.56 17.29
C VAL A 24 -21.10 -12.84 15.97
N LEU A 25 -21.91 -11.83 15.66
CA LEU A 25 -21.77 -11.05 14.43
C LEU A 25 -20.42 -10.32 14.36
N VAL A 26 -20.00 -9.67 15.45
CA VAL A 26 -18.69 -9.00 15.55
C VAL A 26 -17.55 -10.01 15.34
N CYS A 27 -17.64 -11.19 15.96
CA CYS A 27 -16.65 -12.25 15.80
C CYS A 27 -16.58 -12.75 14.35
N LEU A 28 -17.73 -12.98 13.70
CA LEU A 28 -17.79 -13.41 12.30
C LEU A 28 -17.19 -12.37 11.37
N ILE A 29 -17.51 -11.09 11.58
CA ILE A 29 -16.95 -9.98 10.81
C ILE A 29 -15.43 -9.90 11.00
N ALA A 30 -14.96 -9.96 12.24
CA ALA A 30 -13.55 -9.85 12.57
C ALA A 30 -12.74 -11.04 12.04
N LEU A 31 -13.25 -12.27 12.16
CA LEU A 31 -12.61 -13.47 11.61
C LEU A 31 -12.61 -13.47 10.08
N ASN A 32 -13.70 -13.02 9.46
CA ASN A 32 -13.75 -12.88 8.00
C ASN A 32 -12.74 -11.84 7.51
N ALA A 33 -12.58 -10.73 8.24
CA ALA A 33 -11.54 -9.74 7.93
C ALA A 33 -10.12 -10.32 8.11
N ALA A 34 -9.90 -11.16 9.12
CA ALA A 34 -8.60 -11.78 9.35
C ALA A 34 -8.18 -12.78 8.26
N ALA A 35 -9.13 -13.49 7.64
CA ALA A 35 -8.85 -14.53 6.65
C ALA A 35 -8.99 -14.07 5.19
N ALA A 36 -9.44 -12.83 4.95
CA ALA A 36 -9.63 -12.29 3.61
C ALA A 36 -8.39 -11.58 3.09
N VAL A 37 -8.41 -11.23 1.80
CA VAL A 37 -7.47 -10.25 1.23
C VAL A 37 -7.65 -8.90 1.92
N TRP A 38 -6.55 -8.28 2.32
CA TRP A 38 -6.53 -7.04 3.08
C TRP A 38 -6.30 -5.82 2.22
N LEU A 39 -5.31 -5.89 1.32
CA LEU A 39 -4.91 -4.79 0.44
C LEU A 39 -4.74 -5.31 -0.98
N ILE A 40 -5.19 -4.50 -1.94
CA ILE A 40 -5.05 -4.72 -3.37
C ILE A 40 -4.40 -3.45 -3.91
N VAL A 41 -3.22 -3.58 -4.49
CA VAL A 41 -2.46 -2.50 -5.12
C VAL A 41 -2.41 -2.80 -6.61
N GLU A 42 -2.95 -1.88 -7.41
CA GLU A 42 -2.99 -1.96 -8.87
C GLU A 42 -2.12 -0.82 -9.40
N PHE A 43 -1.16 -1.12 -10.26
CA PHE A 43 -0.36 -0.14 -10.99
C PHE A 43 -0.54 -0.38 -12.49
N ASP A 44 -0.85 0.69 -13.22
CA ASP A 44 -0.98 0.69 -14.67
C ASP A 44 -0.19 1.86 -15.22
N GLY A 45 0.91 1.61 -15.92
CA GLY A 45 1.76 2.62 -16.54
C GLY A 45 1.80 2.44 -18.05
N GLN A 46 1.53 3.49 -18.80
CA GLN A 46 1.56 3.48 -20.27
C GLN A 46 2.47 4.57 -20.81
N TYR A 47 3.43 4.17 -21.64
CA TYR A 47 4.17 5.13 -22.46
C TYR A 47 3.24 5.68 -23.54
N THR A 48 2.89 6.95 -23.48
CA THR A 48 1.94 7.59 -24.40
C THR A 48 2.64 8.26 -25.56
N GLU A 49 3.81 8.84 -25.34
CA GLU A 49 4.62 9.52 -26.36
C GLU A 49 6.09 9.10 -26.26
N GLY A 50 6.82 9.17 -27.38
CA GLY A 50 8.23 8.75 -27.42
C GLY A 50 8.47 7.27 -27.59
N VAL A 51 9.73 6.86 -27.70
CA VAL A 51 10.11 5.45 -27.55
C VAL A 51 10.15 5.17 -26.04
N PRO A 52 9.49 4.12 -25.49
CA PRO A 52 8.92 2.93 -26.13
C PRO A 52 7.38 2.91 -26.33
N SER A 53 6.68 4.04 -26.52
CA SER A 53 5.23 4.07 -26.77
C SER A 53 4.81 3.10 -27.90
N PRO A 54 3.70 2.33 -27.75
CA PRO A 54 2.74 2.31 -26.65
C PRO A 54 2.96 1.11 -25.70
N ALA A 55 4.18 0.90 -25.20
CA ALA A 55 4.43 -0.10 -24.16
C ALA A 55 3.60 0.20 -22.90
N ARG A 56 3.04 -0.83 -22.27
CA ARG A 56 2.24 -0.70 -21.06
C ARG A 56 2.64 -1.74 -20.03
N ILE A 57 2.71 -1.33 -18.77
CA ILE A 57 3.13 -2.12 -17.63
C ILE A 57 1.94 -2.18 -16.67
N HIS A 58 1.51 -3.39 -16.36
CA HIS A 58 0.50 -3.66 -15.35
C HIS A 58 1.13 -4.46 -14.22
N ALA A 59 0.96 -3.99 -13.00
CA ALA A 59 1.32 -4.74 -11.81
C ALA A 59 0.12 -4.81 -10.86
N LEU A 60 -0.18 -6.01 -10.38
CA LEU A 60 -1.24 -6.28 -9.43
C LEU A 60 -0.63 -6.98 -8.22
N ALA A 61 -0.68 -6.34 -7.06
CA ALA A 61 -0.27 -6.93 -5.80
C ALA A 61 -1.47 -7.14 -4.88
N GLY A 62 -1.71 -8.38 -4.46
CA GLY A 62 -2.70 -8.74 -3.45
C GLY A 62 -2.02 -9.18 -2.16
N ILE A 63 -2.39 -8.56 -1.04
CA ILE A 63 -1.84 -8.90 0.28
C ILE A 63 -2.93 -9.51 1.15
N ASP A 64 -2.66 -10.71 1.66
CA ASP A 64 -3.48 -11.38 2.67
C ASP A 64 -2.69 -11.66 3.97
N ASP A 65 -3.26 -12.50 4.82
CA ASP A 65 -2.74 -12.80 6.15
C ASP A 65 -1.47 -13.67 6.17
N GLN A 66 -1.13 -14.31 5.05
CA GLN A 66 0.01 -15.22 4.93
C GLN A 66 0.94 -14.88 3.76
N ASN A 67 0.41 -14.41 2.63
CA ASN A 67 1.12 -14.29 1.38
C ASN A 67 0.87 -12.96 0.69
N THR A 68 1.87 -12.55 -0.08
CA THR A 68 1.80 -11.41 -1.00
C THR A 68 1.88 -11.98 -2.40
N LEU A 69 0.83 -11.82 -3.18
CA LEU A 69 0.76 -12.27 -4.57
C LEU A 69 1.03 -11.07 -5.47
N ILE A 70 2.10 -11.12 -6.25
CA ILE A 70 2.45 -10.07 -7.21
C ILE A 70 2.35 -10.68 -8.62
N ASP A 71 1.54 -10.06 -9.46
CA ASP A 71 1.39 -10.39 -10.88
C ASP A 71 1.84 -9.19 -11.71
N ILE A 72 2.78 -9.40 -12.63
CA ILE A 72 3.34 -8.35 -13.48
C ILE A 72 3.13 -8.77 -14.93
N SER A 73 2.48 -7.91 -15.70
CA SER A 73 2.21 -8.10 -17.12
C SER A 73 2.71 -6.88 -17.90
N ILE A 74 3.44 -7.12 -18.97
CA ILE A 74 3.92 -6.06 -19.87
C ILE A 74 3.26 -6.29 -21.23
N GLU A 75 2.40 -5.35 -21.64
CA GLU A 75 1.80 -5.31 -22.96
C GLU A 75 2.72 -4.57 -23.94
N ASN A 76 2.76 -5.02 -25.20
CA ASN A 76 3.63 -4.48 -26.24
C ASN A 76 5.13 -4.47 -25.87
N SER A 77 5.56 -5.48 -25.12
CA SER A 77 6.90 -5.59 -24.53
C SER A 77 8.06 -5.53 -25.53
N SER A 78 7.87 -5.95 -26.79
CA SER A 78 8.95 -5.91 -27.80
C SER A 78 9.53 -4.50 -28.00
N ARG A 79 8.72 -3.44 -27.94
CA ARG A 79 9.22 -2.06 -28.06
C ARG A 79 10.00 -1.63 -26.83
N PHE A 80 9.52 -2.04 -25.65
CA PHE A 80 10.23 -1.79 -24.40
C PHE A 80 11.60 -2.50 -24.39
N PHE A 81 11.68 -3.76 -24.82
CA PHE A 81 12.96 -4.47 -24.91
C PHE A 81 13.91 -3.86 -25.93
N VAL A 82 13.42 -3.42 -27.09
CA VAL A 82 14.27 -2.74 -28.08
C VAL A 82 14.76 -1.42 -27.53
N TYR A 83 13.91 -0.65 -26.86
CA TYR A 83 14.28 0.59 -26.19
C TYR A 83 15.40 0.37 -25.18
N GLN A 84 15.28 -0.64 -24.30
CA GLN A 84 16.34 -0.99 -23.35
C GLN A 84 17.65 -1.43 -24.02
N LEU A 85 17.61 -1.94 -25.26
CA LEU A 85 18.80 -2.36 -26.00
C LEU A 85 19.50 -1.22 -26.75
N ILE A 86 18.75 -0.21 -27.18
CA ILE A 86 19.29 0.95 -27.90
C ILE A 86 19.70 2.09 -26.97
N ARG A 87 19.31 1.99 -25.70
CA ARG A 87 19.61 2.99 -24.68
C ARG A 87 21.06 2.82 -24.23
N ASP A 88 21.84 3.87 -24.39
CA ASP A 88 23.20 3.94 -23.91
C ASP A 88 23.24 4.34 -22.43
N GLU A 89 24.24 3.87 -21.71
CA GLU A 89 24.51 4.29 -20.34
C GLU A 89 24.95 5.77 -20.31
N VAL A 90 24.47 6.51 -19.32
CA VAL A 90 24.77 7.94 -19.16
C VAL A 90 25.73 8.08 -18.00
N GLU A 91 26.99 8.41 -18.29
CA GLU A 91 27.96 8.68 -17.23
C GLU A 91 27.59 9.96 -16.47
N PRO A 92 27.66 9.96 -15.13
CA PRO A 92 27.45 11.17 -14.36
C PRO A 92 28.57 12.18 -14.64
N GLU A 93 28.20 13.46 -14.76
CA GLU A 93 29.10 14.58 -15.12
C GLU A 93 30.34 14.70 -14.20
N ASN A 94 30.27 14.16 -12.98
CA ASN A 94 31.39 14.05 -12.05
C ASN A 94 32.02 12.65 -12.15
N GLY A 95 32.92 12.48 -13.11
CA GLY A 95 33.74 11.28 -13.25
C GLY A 95 34.52 10.96 -11.97
N SER A 96 34.03 10.01 -11.20
CA SER A 96 34.88 9.21 -10.33
C SER A 96 35.28 7.97 -11.12
N GLU A 97 36.41 8.05 -11.83
CA GLU A 97 37.14 6.84 -12.21
C GLU A 97 37.46 6.08 -10.91
N ASN A 98 36.72 5.00 -10.64
CA ASN A 98 37.21 3.93 -9.80
C ASN A 98 37.82 2.89 -10.75
N PRO A 99 39.15 2.82 -10.88
CA PRO A 99 39.75 1.71 -11.60
C PRO A 99 39.67 0.51 -10.66
N ASP A 100 38.85 -0.48 -11.04
CA ASP A 100 39.04 -1.91 -10.80
C ASP A 100 37.67 -2.59 -10.66
N ASP A 101 37.15 -3.15 -11.77
CA ASP A 101 36.52 -4.48 -11.69
C ASP A 101 36.54 -5.19 -13.05
N GLU A 102 37.74 -5.68 -13.44
CA GLU A 102 37.79 -6.88 -14.26
C GLU A 102 37.58 -8.10 -13.34
N THR A 103 36.79 -9.07 -13.82
CA THR A 103 36.48 -10.42 -13.29
C THR A 103 35.17 -10.46 -12.47
N THR A 104 34.14 -11.26 -12.77
CA THR A 104 34.05 -12.58 -13.40
C THR A 104 32.62 -12.86 -13.89
N ASN A 105 32.47 -13.41 -15.09
CA ASN A 105 31.26 -14.10 -15.53
C ASN A 105 30.92 -15.25 -14.57
N GLY A 106 29.76 -15.19 -13.92
CA GLY A 106 29.23 -16.28 -13.12
C GLY A 106 27.86 -15.96 -12.56
N ALA A 107 26.83 -16.04 -13.40
CA ALA A 107 25.46 -16.17 -12.94
C ALA A 107 25.33 -17.50 -12.17
N SER A 108 25.60 -17.46 -10.88
CA SER A 108 25.05 -18.38 -9.89
C SER A 108 24.03 -17.58 -9.10
N VAL A 109 22.76 -17.84 -9.40
CA VAL A 109 21.66 -17.63 -8.45
C VAL A 109 21.96 -18.58 -7.30
N ASP A 110 22.71 -18.11 -6.31
CA ASP A 110 22.79 -18.75 -5.02
C ASP A 110 21.88 -17.96 -4.08
N ASP A 111 20.74 -18.58 -3.80
CA ASP A 111 20.03 -18.45 -2.54
C ASP A 111 21.03 -18.75 -1.42
N GLU A 112 21.77 -17.76 -0.95
CA GLU A 112 22.48 -17.86 0.34
C GLU A 112 21.59 -17.29 1.44
N ASP A 113 20.87 -18.23 2.07
CA ASP A 113 20.43 -18.18 3.46
C ASP A 113 21.55 -17.66 4.37
N THR A 114 21.57 -16.35 4.63
CA THR A 114 22.22 -15.79 5.82
C THR A 114 21.18 -15.49 6.88
N ASP A 115 21.08 -16.41 7.83
CA ASP A 115 20.32 -16.37 9.08
C ASP A 115 20.66 -15.15 9.96
N ASP A 116 20.17 -13.99 9.60
CA ASP A 116 19.73 -12.97 10.55
C ASP A 116 18.26 -12.70 10.20
N GLU A 117 17.33 -13.44 10.81
CA GLU A 117 15.87 -13.28 10.62
C GLU A 117 15.41 -11.88 11.11
N SER A 118 15.79 -10.83 10.40
CA SER A 118 15.12 -9.55 10.50
C SER A 118 13.74 -9.76 9.89
N MET A 119 12.74 -9.99 10.76
CA MET A 119 11.35 -10.15 10.31
C MET A 119 10.98 -9.02 9.34
N SER A 120 10.55 -9.37 8.12
CA SER A 120 10.01 -8.44 7.13
C SER A 120 9.00 -7.50 7.80
N GLN A 121 9.00 -6.22 7.41
CA GLN A 121 8.11 -5.24 8.04
C GLN A 121 6.65 -5.63 7.81
N LEU A 122 6.33 -6.23 6.67
CA LEU A 122 5.02 -6.74 6.32
C LEU A 122 4.61 -7.92 7.19
N ASP A 123 5.51 -8.85 7.49
CA ASP A 123 5.23 -9.96 8.42
C ASP A 123 5.02 -9.46 9.85
N ARG A 124 5.76 -8.43 10.26
CA ARG A 124 5.52 -7.72 11.52
C ARG A 124 4.14 -7.05 11.52
N ALA A 125 3.73 -6.41 10.42
CA ALA A 125 2.40 -5.81 10.28
C ALA A 125 1.29 -6.87 10.34
N ARG A 126 1.46 -8.01 9.66
CA ARG A 126 0.54 -9.16 9.72
C ARG A 126 0.33 -9.63 11.15
N ASN A 127 1.42 -9.79 11.90
CA ASN A 127 1.36 -10.20 13.29
C ASN A 127 0.63 -9.16 14.15
N TRP A 128 0.88 -7.87 13.94
CA TRP A 128 0.15 -6.78 14.61
C TRP A 128 -1.35 -6.80 14.31
N ILE A 129 -1.73 -7.04 13.06
CA ILE A 129 -3.14 -7.15 12.65
C ILE A 129 -3.80 -8.34 13.34
N LYS A 130 -3.17 -9.53 13.30
CA LYS A 130 -3.69 -10.74 13.96
C LYS A 130 -3.88 -10.53 15.46
N ILE A 131 -2.90 -9.93 16.13
CA ILE A 131 -2.97 -9.59 17.57
C ILE A 131 -4.10 -8.60 17.84
N SER A 132 -4.21 -7.53 17.06
CA SER A 132 -5.24 -6.51 17.25
C SER A 132 -6.65 -7.04 17.03
N ILE A 133 -6.87 -7.91 16.04
CA ILE A 133 -8.14 -8.59 15.79
C ILE A 133 -8.48 -9.55 16.95
N GLY A 134 -7.50 -10.36 17.39
CA GLY A 134 -7.68 -11.25 18.54
C GLY A 134 -8.05 -10.49 19.82
N LEU A 135 -7.40 -9.34 20.06
CA LEU A 135 -7.70 -8.46 21.18
C LEU A 135 -9.08 -7.81 21.04
N LEU A 136 -9.49 -7.40 19.84
CA LEU A 136 -10.83 -6.85 19.58
C LEU A 136 -11.92 -7.88 19.92
N ILE A 137 -11.74 -9.14 19.50
CA ILE A 137 -12.65 -10.24 19.82
C ILE A 137 -12.71 -10.45 21.34
N LEU A 138 -11.56 -10.52 22.02
CA LEU A 138 -11.49 -10.68 23.47
C LEU A 138 -12.20 -9.54 24.20
N ILE A 139 -11.95 -8.29 23.80
CA ILE A 139 -12.62 -7.10 24.35
C ILE A 139 -14.13 -7.18 24.15
N GLU A 140 -14.59 -7.64 22.98
CA GLU A 140 -16.03 -7.80 22.73
C GLU A 140 -16.67 -8.78 23.72
N PHE A 141 -16.01 -9.92 23.99
CA PHE A 141 -16.45 -10.88 25.01
C PHE A 141 -16.45 -10.27 26.43
N LEU A 142 -15.36 -9.60 26.82
CA LEU A 142 -15.23 -8.98 28.14
C LEU A 142 -16.31 -7.91 28.37
N VAL A 143 -16.57 -7.05 27.40
CA VAL A 143 -17.60 -6.01 27.53
C VAL A 143 -19.01 -6.61 27.43
N ALA A 144 -19.21 -7.70 26.69
CA ALA A 144 -20.53 -8.34 26.56
C ALA A 144 -20.93 -9.17 27.80
N PHE A 145 -20.00 -9.91 28.40
CA PHE A 145 -20.29 -10.88 29.46
C PHE A 145 -19.77 -10.48 30.85
N VAL A 146 -18.65 -9.76 30.91
CA VAL A 146 -18.04 -9.32 32.19
C VAL A 146 -18.48 -7.91 32.57
N GLY A 147 -18.98 -7.12 31.62
CA GLY A 147 -19.53 -5.77 31.88
C GLY A 147 -18.46 -4.68 32.03
N ILE A 148 -17.28 -4.87 31.46
CA ILE A 148 -16.19 -3.87 31.43
C ILE A 148 -16.64 -2.62 30.64
N ASN A 149 -15.95 -1.49 30.85
CA ASN A 149 -16.26 -0.22 30.20
C ASN A 149 -16.32 -0.34 28.65
N PRO A 150 -17.43 0.06 27.99
CA PRO A 150 -17.58 -0.07 26.54
C PRO A 150 -16.55 0.71 25.70
N TRP A 151 -15.89 1.71 26.28
CA TRP A 151 -14.81 2.47 25.64
C TRP A 151 -13.63 1.60 25.18
N PHE A 152 -13.41 0.43 25.79
CA PHE A 152 -12.37 -0.49 25.30
C PHE A 152 -12.68 -1.03 23.89
N ARG A 153 -13.96 -1.14 23.50
CA ARG A 153 -14.33 -1.54 22.13
C ARG A 153 -13.87 -0.53 21.10
N THR A 154 -14.09 0.75 21.37
CA THR A 154 -13.68 1.83 20.46
C THR A 154 -12.16 1.93 20.35
N ILE A 155 -11.44 1.68 21.45
CA ILE A 155 -9.97 1.64 21.44
C ILE A 155 -9.48 0.44 20.64
N GLY A 156 -10.01 -0.76 20.87
CA GLY A 156 -9.65 -1.96 20.11
C GLY A 156 -9.97 -1.82 18.62
N PHE A 157 -11.12 -1.21 18.29
CA PHE A 157 -11.50 -0.88 16.92
C PHE A 157 -10.50 0.07 16.27
N LEU A 158 -10.16 1.15 16.95
CA LEU A 158 -9.21 2.14 16.44
C LEU A 158 -7.84 1.50 16.23
N ALA A 159 -7.40 0.61 17.12
CA ALA A 159 -6.15 -0.13 16.95
C ALA A 159 -6.17 -1.01 15.68
N VAL A 160 -7.25 -1.76 15.44
CA VAL A 160 -7.43 -2.54 14.20
C VAL A 160 -7.48 -1.62 12.99
N PHE A 161 -8.20 -0.50 13.08
CA PHE A 161 -8.33 0.46 11.99
C PHE A 161 -6.99 1.10 11.63
N VAL A 162 -6.19 1.50 12.62
CA VAL A 162 -4.82 2.01 12.42
C VAL A 162 -3.92 0.94 11.83
N ALA A 163 -4.04 -0.31 12.27
CA ALA A 163 -3.25 -1.42 11.73
C ALA A 163 -3.51 -1.63 10.22
N PHE A 164 -4.77 -1.55 9.78
CA PHE A 164 -5.11 -1.66 8.36
C PHE A 164 -4.80 -0.41 7.54
N ILE A 165 -5.07 0.80 8.05
CA ILE A 165 -4.97 2.02 7.25
C ILE A 165 -3.55 2.60 7.22
N ILE A 166 -2.76 2.39 8.28
CA ILE A 166 -1.46 3.03 8.43
C ILE A 166 -0.36 1.97 8.43
N VAL A 167 -0.44 0.98 9.32
CA VAL A 167 0.66 0.01 9.49
C VAL A 167 0.81 -0.85 8.22
N LEU A 168 -0.29 -1.39 7.69
CA LEU A 168 -0.22 -2.28 6.52
C LEU A 168 0.34 -1.58 5.27
N PRO A 169 -0.15 -0.39 4.84
CA PRO A 169 0.41 0.26 3.65
C PRO A 169 1.85 0.74 3.86
N LEU A 170 2.19 1.24 5.05
CA LEU A 170 3.58 1.64 5.34
C LEU A 170 4.53 0.46 5.34
N SER A 171 4.14 -0.69 5.88
CA SER A 171 4.96 -1.89 5.85
C SER A 171 5.08 -2.49 4.46
N PHE A 172 4.05 -2.36 3.62
CA PHE A 172 4.16 -2.73 2.20
C PHE A 172 5.17 -1.84 1.47
N ILE A 173 5.12 -0.52 1.65
CA ILE A 173 6.08 0.41 1.05
C ILE A 173 7.49 0.18 1.61
N GLY A 174 7.61 -0.06 2.92
CA GLY A 174 8.90 -0.30 3.57
C GLY A 174 9.61 -1.56 3.12
N ASP A 175 8.86 -2.62 2.79
CA ASP A 175 9.43 -3.85 2.21
C ASP A 175 9.56 -3.78 0.69
N ASN A 176 8.94 -2.80 0.03
CA ASN A 176 9.02 -2.60 -1.41
C ASN A 176 9.39 -1.14 -1.72
N PRO A 177 10.64 -0.70 -1.43
CA PRO A 177 11.07 0.68 -1.60
C PRO A 177 10.92 1.18 -3.04
N ASN A 178 11.05 0.29 -4.03
CA ASN A 178 10.87 0.61 -5.45
C ASN A 178 9.44 1.07 -5.79
N PHE A 179 8.44 0.83 -4.92
CA PHE A 179 7.10 1.42 -5.06
C PHE A 179 7.02 2.86 -4.52
N ALA A 180 7.95 3.29 -3.67
CA ALA A 180 8.01 4.65 -3.12
C ALA A 180 8.66 5.65 -4.08
N SER A 181 9.59 5.17 -4.92
CA SER A 181 10.39 5.97 -5.87
C SER A 181 10.13 5.50 -7.31
N PRO A 182 9.02 5.89 -7.95
CA PRO A 182 8.63 5.43 -9.29
C PRO A 182 9.47 6.03 -10.44
N GLY A 183 10.78 6.24 -10.24
CA GLY A 183 11.72 6.81 -11.20
C GLY A 183 13.10 6.13 -11.22
N GLU A 184 13.41 5.29 -10.24
CA GLU A 184 14.63 4.47 -10.24
C GLU A 184 14.39 3.16 -11.00
N SER A 185 15.39 2.74 -11.77
CA SER A 185 15.34 1.51 -12.58
C SER A 185 14.92 0.31 -11.71
N PRO A 186 14.20 -0.70 -12.24
CA PRO A 186 13.78 -1.89 -11.49
C PRO A 186 14.91 -2.70 -10.82
N ASN A 187 16.17 -2.33 -11.05
CA ASN A 187 17.37 -3.01 -10.60
C ASN A 187 18.42 -2.09 -9.94
N SER A 188 18.12 -0.81 -9.69
CA SER A 188 19.04 0.07 -8.96
C SER A 188 18.77 -0.02 -7.46
N GLU A 189 19.78 -0.39 -6.68
CA GLU A 189 19.80 -0.13 -5.25
C GLU A 189 19.60 1.38 -5.04
N VAL A 190 18.72 1.75 -4.11
CA VAL A 190 18.48 3.14 -3.74
C VAL A 190 19.75 3.68 -3.09
N GLU A 191 20.67 4.23 -3.87
CA GLU A 191 21.79 5.01 -3.34
C GLU A 191 21.26 6.40 -3.00
N GLU A 192 21.22 6.74 -1.71
CA GLU A 192 20.71 8.03 -1.18
C GLU A 192 21.49 9.28 -1.65
N ASP A 193 22.39 9.16 -2.64
CA ASP A 193 23.29 10.22 -3.14
C ASP A 193 22.95 10.72 -4.57
N ASP A 194 21.82 10.31 -5.16
CA ASP A 194 21.47 10.64 -6.55
C ASP A 194 20.94 12.07 -6.79
N GLU A 195 20.80 12.92 -5.75
CA GLU A 195 20.46 14.35 -5.96
C GLU A 195 21.59 15.14 -6.64
N GLU A 196 22.84 14.64 -6.63
CA GLU A 196 24.01 15.29 -7.23
C GLU A 196 24.58 14.54 -8.45
N ARG A 197 24.11 13.31 -8.72
CA ARG A 197 24.37 12.61 -9.99
C ARG A 197 23.40 13.12 -11.02
N GLY A 198 23.95 13.61 -12.13
CA GLY A 198 23.15 14.09 -13.22
C GLY A 198 22.29 12.97 -13.81
N GLY A 199 21.02 12.89 -13.42
CA GLY A 199 20.10 11.81 -13.82
C GLY A 199 20.02 11.59 -15.33
N ASP A 200 19.60 10.39 -15.71
CA ASP A 200 19.48 9.93 -17.10
C ASP A 200 18.43 10.71 -17.92
N PHE A 201 17.52 11.40 -17.23
CA PHE A 201 16.46 12.18 -17.84
C PHE A 201 16.62 13.67 -17.53
N VAL A 202 16.26 14.52 -18.50
CA VAL A 202 16.35 15.98 -18.38
C VAL A 202 15.07 16.66 -18.82
N HIS A 203 14.88 17.89 -18.32
CA HIS A 203 13.67 18.70 -18.51
C HIS A 203 12.40 17.96 -18.10
N GLU A 204 12.46 17.34 -16.93
CA GLU A 204 11.37 16.52 -16.42
C GLU A 204 10.17 17.36 -15.98
N GLU A 205 8.99 16.93 -16.40
CA GLU A 205 7.71 17.41 -15.89
C GLU A 205 7.00 16.24 -15.21
N VAL A 206 6.71 16.42 -13.92
CA VAL A 206 6.02 15.41 -13.11
C VAL A 206 4.70 15.99 -12.59
N GLY A 207 3.61 15.33 -12.95
CA GLY A 207 2.25 15.66 -12.50
C GLY A 207 1.73 14.59 -11.55
N PHE A 208 1.06 15.03 -10.47
CA PHE A 208 0.41 14.15 -9.50
C PHE A 208 -1.03 14.61 -9.24
N ASP A 209 -1.97 13.68 -9.31
CA ASP A 209 -3.37 13.90 -8.93
C ASP A 209 -3.86 12.77 -8.02
N LEU A 210 -4.36 13.14 -6.83
CA LEU A 210 -4.84 12.19 -5.83
C LEU A 210 -6.37 12.19 -5.79
N GLY A 211 -6.95 11.08 -6.21
CA GLY A 211 -8.37 10.77 -6.13
C GLY A 211 -8.71 9.91 -4.92
N LEU A 212 -9.84 10.20 -4.28
CA LEU A 212 -10.41 9.33 -3.26
C LEU A 212 -11.45 8.40 -3.90
N ARG A 213 -11.34 7.09 -3.61
CA ARG A 213 -12.35 6.09 -4.02
C ARG A 213 -12.91 5.38 -2.79
N LEU A 214 -14.10 4.82 -2.92
CA LEU A 214 -14.70 4.07 -1.80
C LEU A 214 -13.83 2.84 -1.49
N GLY A 215 -13.27 2.81 -0.28
CA GLY A 215 -12.39 1.73 0.16
C GLY A 215 -10.96 1.85 -0.37
N GLY A 216 -10.50 3.04 -0.75
CA GLY A 216 -9.13 3.21 -1.24
C GLY A 216 -8.79 4.62 -1.71
N PHE A 217 -7.66 4.74 -2.38
CA PHE A 217 -7.23 5.94 -3.08
C PHE A 217 -6.69 5.58 -4.46
N GLU A 218 -6.69 6.55 -5.35
CA GLU A 218 -6.16 6.46 -6.70
C GLU A 218 -5.20 7.63 -6.88
N LEU A 219 -4.01 7.36 -7.39
CA LEU A 219 -2.98 8.35 -7.64
C LEU A 219 -2.65 8.27 -9.13
N SER A 220 -3.00 9.32 -9.85
CA SER A 220 -2.60 9.47 -11.24
C SER A 220 -1.27 10.22 -11.27
N MET A 221 -0.30 9.66 -11.95
CA MET A 221 1.02 10.25 -12.15
C MET A 221 1.23 10.43 -13.64
N THR A 222 1.78 11.57 -14.04
CA THR A 222 2.25 11.78 -15.41
C THR A 222 3.69 12.20 -15.33
N TYR A 223 4.52 11.58 -16.14
CA TYR A 223 5.94 11.88 -16.26
C TYR A 223 6.25 12.17 -17.72
N SER A 224 7.02 13.22 -17.98
CA SER A 224 7.62 13.45 -19.30
C SER A 224 9.00 14.07 -19.18
N GLY A 225 9.89 13.74 -20.10
CA GLY A 225 11.25 14.27 -20.14
C GLY A 225 12.01 13.75 -21.35
N TYR A 226 13.26 14.15 -21.50
CA TYR A 226 14.16 13.64 -22.55
C TYR A 226 15.14 12.64 -21.93
N ASP A 227 15.20 11.42 -22.49
CA ASP A 227 16.13 10.38 -22.06
C ASP A 227 17.50 10.59 -22.71
N LEU A 228 18.51 10.95 -21.93
CA LEU A 228 19.88 11.15 -22.42
C LEU A 228 20.50 9.85 -22.97
N GLY A 229 20.00 8.69 -22.55
CA GLY A 229 20.44 7.39 -23.09
C GLY A 229 20.06 7.19 -24.55
N LEU A 230 19.15 7.99 -25.11
CA LEU A 230 18.80 7.99 -26.53
C LEU A 230 19.50 9.11 -27.34
N VAL A 231 20.25 9.97 -26.66
CA VAL A 231 21.00 11.09 -27.26
C VAL A 231 22.45 10.68 -27.47
N ASP A 232 23.02 11.06 -28.60
CA ASP A 232 24.44 10.81 -28.85
C ASP A 232 25.32 11.53 -27.82
N GLU A 233 26.39 10.88 -27.40
CA GLU A 233 27.31 11.39 -26.36
C GLU A 233 27.80 12.82 -26.63
N GLU A 234 28.05 13.17 -27.90
CA GLU A 234 28.50 14.51 -28.32
C GLU A 234 27.49 15.63 -28.01
N ASN A 235 26.20 15.31 -27.99
CA ASN A 235 25.11 16.29 -27.85
C ASN A 235 24.47 16.28 -26.44
N ARG A 236 24.83 15.33 -25.57
CA ARG A 236 24.22 15.18 -24.24
C ARG A 236 24.36 16.44 -23.38
N SER A 237 25.51 17.10 -23.41
CA SER A 237 25.73 18.36 -22.67
C SER A 237 24.80 19.48 -23.14
N GLU A 238 24.55 19.58 -24.45
CA GLU A 238 23.65 20.58 -25.01
C GLU A 238 22.19 20.31 -24.63
N VAL A 239 21.75 19.05 -24.74
CA VAL A 239 20.39 18.62 -24.35
C VAL A 239 20.16 18.77 -22.85
N ARG A 240 21.19 18.61 -22.04
CA ARG A 240 21.12 18.82 -20.58
C ARG A 240 20.88 20.28 -20.22
N GLU A 241 21.52 21.20 -20.93
CA GLU A 241 21.34 22.64 -20.70
C GLU A 241 20.03 23.18 -21.30
N ASN A 242 19.64 22.73 -22.49
CA ASN A 242 18.49 23.25 -23.22
C ASN A 242 17.65 22.13 -23.85
N PRO A 243 16.32 22.24 -23.86
CA PRO A 243 15.47 21.30 -24.58
C PRO A 243 15.83 21.28 -26.07
N PRO A 244 15.93 20.09 -26.70
CA PRO A 244 16.27 19.98 -28.11
C PRO A 244 15.16 20.57 -29.01
N GLU A 245 15.54 21.13 -30.15
CA GLU A 245 14.58 21.71 -31.10
C GLU A 245 13.67 20.64 -31.71
N GLU A 246 12.37 20.92 -31.82
CA GLU A 246 11.38 20.00 -32.39
C GLU A 246 11.78 19.53 -33.80
N GLY A 247 11.81 18.21 -34.00
CA GLY A 247 12.14 17.59 -35.29
C GLY A 247 13.62 17.30 -35.53
N THR A 248 14.49 17.63 -34.58
CA THR A 248 15.88 17.14 -34.54
C THR A 248 15.94 15.65 -34.14
N ARG A 249 17.11 15.01 -34.31
CA ARG A 249 17.31 13.62 -33.86
C ARG A 249 17.21 13.52 -32.35
N ASP A 250 17.73 14.51 -31.63
CA ASP A 250 17.75 14.54 -30.18
C ASP A 250 16.35 14.78 -29.59
N ALA A 251 15.46 15.50 -30.29
CA ALA A 251 14.07 15.61 -29.88
C ALA A 251 13.29 14.27 -29.90
N ALA A 252 13.81 13.23 -30.58
CA ALA A 252 13.22 11.90 -30.55
C ALA A 252 13.46 11.14 -29.24
N SER A 253 14.33 11.67 -28.35
CA SER A 253 14.53 11.12 -27.00
C SER A 253 13.45 11.52 -26.00
N PHE A 254 12.47 12.34 -26.41
CA PHE A 254 11.32 12.67 -25.57
C PHE A 254 10.55 11.41 -25.23
N VAL A 255 10.26 11.20 -23.95
CA VAL A 255 9.49 10.08 -23.41
C VAL A 255 8.39 10.64 -22.52
N LYS A 256 7.19 10.07 -22.64
CA LYS A 256 6.07 10.37 -21.73
C LYS A 256 5.41 9.11 -21.24
N LEU A 257 5.22 9.04 -19.93
CA LEU A 257 4.62 7.94 -19.19
C LEU A 257 3.41 8.49 -18.42
N ASP A 258 2.24 7.94 -18.69
CA ASP A 258 1.04 8.17 -17.90
C ASP A 258 0.79 6.93 -17.04
N SER A 259 0.70 7.09 -15.73
CA SER A 259 0.54 5.99 -14.79
C SER A 259 -0.57 6.22 -13.75
N PHE A 260 -1.18 5.12 -13.32
CA PHE A 260 -2.28 5.07 -12.39
C PHE A 260 -1.96 4.04 -11.31
N LEU A 261 -1.89 4.49 -10.06
CA LEU A 261 -1.74 3.64 -8.88
C LEU A 261 -3.06 3.63 -8.10
N SER A 262 -3.71 2.49 -8.00
CA SER A 262 -4.91 2.30 -7.18
C SER A 262 -4.60 1.43 -5.97
N ILE A 263 -4.83 1.95 -4.77
CA ILE A 263 -4.70 1.20 -3.52
C ILE A 263 -6.07 1.03 -2.91
N ARG A 264 -6.50 -0.23 -2.78
CA ARG A 264 -7.86 -0.62 -2.37
C ARG A 264 -7.82 -1.63 -1.22
N TYR A 265 -8.67 -1.43 -0.23
CA TYR A 265 -8.86 -2.37 0.86
C TYR A 265 -9.82 -3.49 0.45
N GLY A 266 -9.54 -4.71 0.90
CA GLY A 266 -10.39 -5.85 0.64
C GLY A 266 -11.80 -5.66 1.22
N PRO A 267 -12.85 -6.24 0.60
CA PRO A 267 -14.24 -6.04 1.02
C PRO A 267 -14.50 -6.39 2.50
N ALA A 268 -13.81 -7.40 3.03
CA ALA A 268 -13.94 -7.80 4.43
C ALA A 268 -13.35 -6.77 5.41
N VAL A 269 -12.27 -6.09 5.02
CA VAL A 269 -11.68 -4.98 5.80
C VAL A 269 -12.63 -3.79 5.80
N VAL A 270 -13.21 -3.44 4.65
CA VAL A 270 -14.21 -2.36 4.54
C VAL A 270 -15.43 -2.64 5.44
N LEU A 271 -15.82 -3.91 5.58
CA LEU A 271 -16.94 -4.32 6.42
C LEU A 271 -16.72 -4.04 7.92
N LEU A 272 -15.47 -3.92 8.38
CA LEU A 272 -15.16 -3.54 9.78
C LEU A 272 -15.76 -2.18 10.16
N VAL A 273 -15.96 -1.25 9.21
CA VAL A 273 -16.57 0.07 9.47
C VAL A 273 -18.01 -0.06 9.97
N ILE A 274 -18.67 -1.21 9.80
CA ILE A 274 -20.01 -1.48 10.33
C ILE A 274 -19.99 -1.73 11.85
N LEU A 275 -18.88 -2.17 12.43
CA LEU A 275 -18.75 -2.47 13.87
C LEU A 275 -19.19 -1.32 14.80
N PRO A 276 -18.71 -0.06 14.63
CA PRO A 276 -19.19 1.05 15.45
C PRO A 276 -20.70 1.28 15.35
N MET A 277 -21.30 1.07 14.16
CA MET A 277 -22.75 1.19 13.97
C MET A 277 -23.50 0.12 14.77
N LEU A 278 -23.00 -1.12 14.80
CA LEU A 278 -23.58 -2.20 15.61
C LEU A 278 -23.57 -1.88 17.11
N TRP A 279 -22.52 -1.22 17.60
CA TRP A 279 -22.44 -0.82 19.02
C TRP A 279 -23.40 0.30 19.38
N ILE A 280 -23.67 1.24 18.48
CA ILE A 280 -24.64 2.32 18.68
C ILE A 280 -26.07 1.75 18.74
N ILE A 281 -26.39 0.79 17.86
CA ILE A 281 -27.71 0.17 17.78
C ILE A 281 -27.99 -0.71 19.01
N SER A 282 -26.96 -1.40 19.53
CA SER A 282 -27.08 -2.32 20.66
C SER A 282 -26.03 -2.04 21.77
N PRO A 283 -26.21 -0.97 22.58
CA PRO A 283 -25.28 -0.63 23.65
C PRO A 283 -25.30 -1.68 24.76
N SER A 284 -24.13 -2.05 25.30
CA SER A 284 -24.03 -2.93 26.47
C SER A 284 -24.53 -2.22 27.72
N SER A 285 -25.48 -2.84 28.41
CA SER A 285 -26.03 -2.33 29.68
C SER A 285 -24.98 -2.46 30.79
N ARG A 286 -24.74 -1.41 31.59
CA ARG A 286 -23.96 -1.53 32.84
C ARG A 286 -24.77 -2.37 33.84
N SER A 287 -24.28 -3.55 34.20
CA SER A 287 -24.69 -4.24 35.42
C SER A 287 -23.68 -3.91 36.52
N PHE A 288 -23.93 -2.84 37.26
CA PHE A 288 -23.38 -2.71 38.61
C PHE A 288 -24.52 -2.27 39.51
N GLN A 289 -25.35 -3.24 39.90
CA GLN A 289 -26.11 -3.13 41.14
C GLN A 289 -25.28 -3.85 42.19
N LEU A 290 -24.63 -3.08 43.05
CA LEU A 290 -24.28 -3.56 44.38
C LEU A 290 -25.60 -3.91 45.05
N GLN A 291 -25.86 -5.20 45.15
CA GLN A 291 -26.84 -5.74 46.08
C GLN A 291 -26.28 -5.55 47.48
N ASN A 292 -26.40 -4.33 48.00
CA ASN A 292 -26.38 -4.03 49.43
C ASN A 292 -27.77 -3.52 49.81
N ASP A 293 -28.79 -4.33 49.50
CA ASP A 293 -30.02 -4.38 50.27
C ASP A 293 -30.04 -5.79 50.85
N GLU A 294 -29.59 -5.92 52.10
CA GLU A 294 -30.06 -6.87 53.13
C GLU A 294 -29.03 -6.95 54.27
N CYS A 295 -29.23 -6.12 55.31
CA CYS A 295 -29.30 -6.55 56.72
C CYS A 295 -29.53 -5.33 57.63
N GLU A 296 -30.70 -5.34 58.29
CA GLU A 296 -31.23 -4.47 59.37
C GLU A 296 -31.71 -3.05 59.06
#